data_AF-A0A6L6QQX6-F1
#
_entry.id   AF-A0A6L6QQX6-F1
#
_cell.length_a   1.000
_cell.length_b   1.000
_cell.length_c   1.000
_cell.angle_alpha   90.00
_cell.angle_beta   90.00
_cell.angle_gamma   90.00
#
_symmetry.space_group_name_H-M   'P 1'
#
loop_
_entity.id
_entity.type
_entity.pdbx_description
1 polymer ?
#
loop_
_entity_poly.entity_id
_entity_poly.type
_entity_poly.pdbx_seq_one_letter_code
_entity_poly.pdbx_strand_id
1 'polypeptide(L)'
;NVSFSNAANSTAVQSAGNYLKSKGGLLFVSANNNARDEGFTPSTALIAVSSTDSNDNLSSFSSYGAFVSLSAPGSNIYTTNNGG
;
A
#
# COMPACT_ATOMS: atom_id res chain seq x y z
N ASN A 1 -3.89 3.04 8.35
CA ASN A 1 -3.67 2.00 7.31
C ASN A 1 -4.83 2.08 6.33
N VAL A 2 -4.55 2.09 5.04
CA VAL A 2 -5.55 2.25 3.98
C VAL A 2 -5.31 1.22 2.88
N SER A 3 -6.16 0.20 2.82
CA SER A 3 -6.02 -0.91 1.86
C SER A 3 -7.23 -0.96 0.92
N PHE A 4 -7.35 0.05 0.06
CA PHE A 4 -8.35 0.08 -1.02
C PHE A 4 -7.74 0.66 -2.31
N SER A 5 -8.38 0.37 -3.44
CA SER A 5 -7.88 0.72 -4.78
C SER A 5 -7.67 2.23 -4.96
N ASN A 6 -6.63 2.62 -5.69
CA ASN A 6 -6.28 4.01 -6.04
C ASN A 6 -6.00 4.97 -4.87
N ALA A 7 -5.83 4.48 -3.63
CA ALA A 7 -5.51 5.31 -2.48
C ALA A 7 -4.20 6.13 -2.68
N ALA A 8 -3.18 5.52 -3.28
CA ALA A 8 -1.89 6.18 -3.55
C ALA A 8 -1.99 7.33 -4.58
N ASN A 9 -2.96 7.29 -5.50
CA ASN A 9 -3.16 8.31 -6.53
C ASN A 9 -4.20 9.39 -6.13
N SER A 10 -4.90 9.21 -5.01
CA SER A 10 -5.97 10.12 -4.61
C SER A 10 -5.44 11.39 -3.95
N THR A 11 -5.75 12.56 -4.51
CA THR A 11 -5.38 13.86 -3.93
C THR A 11 -5.94 14.06 -2.52
N ALA A 12 -7.15 13.55 -2.25
CA ALA A 12 -7.74 13.61 -0.91
C ALA A 12 -6.93 12.78 0.10
N VAL A 13 -6.50 11.57 -0.29
CA VAL A 13 -5.67 10.70 0.55
C VAL A 13 -4.28 11.30 0.74
N GLN A 14 -3.69 11.89 -0.29
CA GLN A 14 -2.41 12.59 -0.19
C GLN A 14 -2.49 13.80 0.75
N SER A 15 -3.55 14.60 0.67
CA SER A 15 -3.78 15.72 1.59
C SER A 15 -3.91 15.24 3.04
N ALA A 16 -4.68 14.18 3.27
CA ALA A 16 -4.79 13.56 4.60
C ALA A 16 -3.46 12.99 5.11
N GLY A 17 -2.67 12.36 4.22
CA GLY A 17 -1.33 11.86 4.53
C GLY A 17 -0.37 12.98 4.93
N ASN A 18 -0.37 14.09 4.21
CA ASN A 18 0.41 15.28 4.54
C ASN A 18 0.00 15.89 5.88
N TYR A 19 -1.31 15.98 6.16
CA TYR A 19 -1.80 16.42 7.46
C TYR A 19 -1.32 15.50 8.58
N LEU A 20 -1.50 14.19 8.43
CA LEU A 20 -1.05 13.21 9.42
C LEU A 20 0.46 13.28 9.65
N LYS A 21 1.25 13.40 8.58
CA LYS A 21 2.70 13.57 8.64
C LYS A 21 3.11 14.84 9.38
N SER A 22 2.41 15.95 9.17
CA SER A 22 2.64 17.20 9.91
C SER A 22 2.39 17.07 11.42
N LYS A 23 1.63 16.05 11.83
CA LYS A 23 1.36 15.70 13.23
C LYS A 23 2.27 14.58 13.75
N GLY A 24 3.28 14.17 12.98
CA GLY A 24 4.22 13.10 13.33
C GLY A 24 3.71 11.68 13.07
N GLY A 25 2.57 11.53 12.39
CA GLY A 25 2.03 10.22 12.03
C GLY A 25 2.51 9.73 10.66
N LEU A 26 2.36 8.42 10.42
CA LEU A 26 2.68 7.78 9.13
C LEU A 26 1.43 7.16 8.53
N LEU A 27 1.23 7.36 7.21
CA LEU A 27 0.10 6.77 6.48
C LEU A 27 0.58 5.67 5.53
N PHE A 28 0.26 4.43 5.87
CA PHE A 28 0.51 3.26 5.03
C PHE A 28 -0.67 2.99 4.10
N VAL A 29 -0.37 2.76 2.83
CA VAL A 29 -1.35 2.47 1.76
C VAL A 29 -0.96 1.21 0.99
N SER A 30 -1.94 0.46 0.47
CA SER A 30 -1.65 -0.68 -0.43
C SER A 30 -1.16 -0.21 -1.81
N ALA A 31 -0.23 -0.96 -2.41
CA ALA A 31 0.21 -0.73 -3.79
C ALA A 31 -0.86 -1.06 -4.84
N ASN A 32 -1.96 -1.71 -4.44
CA ASN A 32 -3.05 -2.27 -5.26
C ASN A 32 -2.82 -3.73 -5.68
N ASN A 33 -3.88 -4.37 -6.20
CA ASN A 33 -3.93 -5.81 -6.50
C ASN A 33 -4.20 -6.09 -7.99
N ASN A 34 -3.60 -5.30 -8.90
CA ASN A 34 -3.87 -5.37 -10.35
C ASN A 34 -2.76 -6.04 -11.16
N ALA A 35 -1.72 -6.59 -10.52
CA ALA A 35 -0.61 -7.27 -11.18
C ALA A 35 0.10 -6.43 -12.27
N ARG A 36 0.24 -5.11 -12.05
CA ARG A 36 0.82 -4.18 -13.03
C ARG A 36 1.60 -3.04 -12.37
N ASP A 37 2.40 -2.34 -13.18
CA ASP A 37 2.87 -1.01 -12.82
C ASP A 37 1.70 -0.02 -12.90
N GLU A 38 1.35 0.60 -11.78
CA GLU A 38 0.25 1.58 -11.76
C GLU A 38 0.66 2.95 -12.33
N GLY A 39 1.96 3.21 -12.51
CA GLY A 39 2.46 4.48 -13.01
C GLY A 39 2.16 5.67 -12.10
N PHE A 40 1.84 5.43 -10.83
CA PHE A 40 1.56 6.50 -9.88
C PHE A 40 2.82 7.33 -9.60
N THR A 41 2.62 8.63 -9.43
CA THR A 41 3.72 9.53 -9.07
C THR A 41 4.14 9.25 -7.61
N PRO A 42 5.44 9.03 -7.34
CA PRO A 42 5.93 8.85 -5.98
C PRO A 42 5.59 10.06 -5.10
N SER A 43 5.13 9.79 -3.87
CA SER A 43 4.76 10.81 -2.90
C SER A 43 5.38 10.48 -1.56
N THR A 44 5.90 11.50 -0.86
CA THR A 44 6.42 11.31 0.51
C THR A 44 5.33 11.43 1.58
N ALA A 45 4.08 11.72 1.16
CA ALA A 45 2.93 11.85 2.04
C ALA A 45 2.43 10.48 2.55
N LEU A 46 2.74 9.42 1.81
CA LEU A 46 2.22 8.07 1.98
C LEU A 46 3.38 7.07 1.91
N ILE A 47 3.20 5.91 2.53
CA ILE A 47 4.10 4.76 2.40
C ILE A 47 3.31 3.67 1.67
N ALA A 48 3.60 3.48 0.38
CA ALA A 48 2.95 2.45 -0.41
C ALA A 48 3.64 1.09 -0.22
N VAL A 49 2.83 0.06 0.05
CA VAL A 49 3.29 -1.29 0.41
C VAL A 49 2.85 -2.31 -0.65
N SER A 50 3.80 -3.00 -1.26
CA SER A 50 3.55 -4.14 -2.15
C SER A 50 3.42 -5.45 -1.36
N SER A 51 2.78 -6.45 -1.97
CA SER A 51 2.56 -7.77 -1.38
C SER A 51 3.61 -8.78 -1.84
N THR A 52 4.12 -9.58 -0.91
CA THR A 52 5.04 -10.71 -1.15
C THR A 52 4.43 -12.05 -0.73
N ASP A 53 4.88 -13.12 -1.36
CA ASP A 53 4.55 -14.50 -0.99
C ASP A 53 5.53 -15.07 0.04
N SER A 54 5.32 -16.32 0.45
CA SER A 54 6.16 -17.01 1.45
C SER A 54 7.60 -17.28 1.00
N ASN A 55 7.90 -17.07 -0.28
CA ASN A 55 9.23 -17.22 -0.85
C ASN A 55 9.88 -15.85 -1.12
N ASP A 56 9.35 -14.77 -0.51
CA ASP A 56 9.76 -13.37 -0.72
C ASP A 56 9.62 -12.89 -2.19
N ASN A 57 8.86 -13.60 -3.03
CA ASN A 57 8.54 -13.14 -4.37
C ASN A 57 7.38 -12.14 -4.32
N LEU A 58 7.31 -11.24 -5.30
CA LEU A 58 6.12 -10.40 -5.48
C LEU A 58 4.88 -11.30 -5.67
N SER A 59 3.84 -11.07 -4.87
CA SER A 59 2.57 -11.80 -5.03
C SER A 59 2.00 -11.56 -6.41
N SER A 60 1.44 -12.59 -7.05
CA SER A 60 0.99 -12.54 -8.46
C SER A 60 -0.06 -11.47 -8.74
N PHE A 61 -0.79 -11.03 -7.71
CA PHE A 61 -1.78 -9.96 -7.80
C PHE A 61 -1.20 -8.58 -7.45
N SER A 62 -0.05 -8.48 -6.77
CA SER A 62 0.47 -7.19 -6.30
C SER A 62 0.78 -6.26 -7.47
N SER A 63 0.30 -5.04 -7.37
CA SER A 63 0.82 -3.95 -8.21
C SER A 63 2.21 -3.52 -7.73
N TYR A 64 2.98 -2.91 -8.63
CA TYR A 64 4.37 -2.51 -8.43
C TYR A 64 4.64 -1.15 -9.10
N GLY A 65 5.88 -0.64 -9.03
CA GLY A 65 6.29 0.61 -9.67
C GLY A 65 7.09 1.52 -8.75
N ALA A 66 7.51 2.68 -9.26
CA ALA A 66 8.40 3.61 -8.55
C ALA A 66 7.79 4.24 -7.28
N PHE A 67 6.47 4.21 -7.13
CA PHE A 67 5.77 4.76 -5.97
C PHE A 67 5.81 3.83 -4.75
N VAL A 68 6.14 2.54 -4.92
CA VAL A 68 6.22 1.56 -3.83
C VAL A 68 7.44 1.87 -2.97
N SER A 69 7.22 1.96 -1.64
CA SER A 69 8.27 2.31 -0.68
C SER A 69 8.82 1.11 0.09
N LEU A 70 8.00 0.07 0.27
CA LEU A 70 8.41 -1.19 0.92
C LEU A 70 7.52 -2.35 0.47
N SER A 71 7.99 -3.57 0.76
CA SER A 71 7.24 -4.81 0.53
C SER A 71 6.93 -5.49 1.86
N ALA A 72 5.79 -6.17 1.95
CA ALA A 72 5.41 -6.96 3.13
C ALA A 72 4.70 -8.27 2.73
N PRO A 73 4.65 -9.29 3.59
CA PRO A 73 3.88 -10.52 3.33
C PRO A 73 2.39 -10.21 3.14
N GLY A 74 1.80 -10.68 2.05
CA GLY A 74 0.37 -10.46 1.73
C GLY A 74 -0.34 -11.63 1.06
N SER A 75 0.37 -12.73 0.77
CA SER A 75 -0.25 -13.98 0.35
C SER A 75 -0.53 -14.91 1.54
N ASN A 76 -1.73 -15.49 1.60
CA ASN A 76 -2.13 -16.48 2.61
C ASN A 76 -1.92 -16.04 4.06
N ILE A 77 -2.23 -14.77 4.37
CA ILE A 77 -2.10 -14.21 5.71
C ILE A 77 -3.32 -14.58 6.55
N TYR A 78 -3.12 -15.42 7.56
CA TYR A 78 -4.15 -15.70 8.56
C TYR A 78 -4.42 -14.44 9.40
N THR A 79 -5.71 -14.14 9.56
CA THR A 79 -6.20 -13.02 10.39
C THR A 79 -7.47 -13.44 11.10
N THR A 80 -7.87 -12.69 12.12
CA THR A 80 -9.16 -12.85 12.79
C THR A 80 -10.31 -12.51 11.84
N ASN A 81 -11.42 -13.22 11.97
CA ASN A 81 -12.69 -12.82 11.36
C ASN A 81 -13.64 -12.27 12.43
N ASN A 82 -14.74 -11.65 12.00
CA ASN A 82 -15.78 -11.25 12.96
C ASN A 82 -16.29 -12.48 13.71
N GLY A 83 -16.01 -12.55 15.02
CA GLY A 83 -16.38 -13.68 15.88
C GLY A 83 -15.23 -14.64 16.26
N GLY A 84 -14.01 -14.40 15.76
CA GLY A 84 -12.83 -15.26 16.01
C GLY A 84 -12.24 -15.76 14.71
#